data_AF-A0A914DKA4-F1
#
_entry.id   AF-A0A914DKA4-F1
#
_cell.length_a   1.000
_cell.length_b   1.000
_cell.length_c   1.000
_cell.angle_alpha   90.00
_cell.angle_beta   90.00
_cell.angle_gamma   90.00
#
_symmetry.space_group_name_H-M   'P 1'
#
loop_
_entity.id
_entity.type
_entity.pdbx_description
1 polymer ?
#
loop_
_entity_poly.entity_id
_entity_poly.type
_entity_poly.pdbx_seq_one_letter_code
_entity_poly.pdbx_strand_id
1 'polypeptide(L)'
;MHYFRVHPDYWEDRMQKIRALGLNVLQTYVPWNWHETTEGKYALLLKKFVAVVQISDSSSSIKCIHLPGTVSTIDFGVSENIDIYNSFHEQDLYSGGAPHVCSEYWVIWYTRWGDTHDHSWASIKGGINKFKSNLEFMYYNLSASWNIYMIHGGTSFGFWNGADDPPVITTSSDWTAAISEEGDITDTYLAIRDFILNISEWEQQPLDVPKNNSKANYGQVKMTCIGTNLVSTLTRIQETCVSSTDPLSFEQINYGYGYVLYTTTLTSNGTTLATPNIRDYGYVYLNNVYQGVLLRENLTSLHLYVNQGDVLRILVENRGRNKNYQVVYDSKGLNVNGTGLNSSARVTLDGTPLQNWVQCGVNLTKEAIDSLSTNFFEKSKNSSPKSGKRNKNQSPKAKAASLPGVYVGKFIANEIQDTFFDSTGWGKGQLFINGYNLGHYWPLAGPQMTLYVPKPFLQQKNTVILIELVGGQQTIANFIDHKIWLYPKQATI
;
A
#
# COMPACT_ATOMS: atom_id res chain seq x y z
N MET A 1 3.43 14.67 -9.21
CA MET A 1 3.70 14.29 -7.80
C MET A 1 2.37 14.20 -7.07
N HIS A 2 2.19 13.23 -6.17
CA HIS A 2 0.95 13.11 -5.39
C HIS A 2 1.15 13.58 -3.95
N TYR A 3 0.51 14.69 -3.57
CA TYR A 3 0.67 15.27 -2.23
C TYR A 3 0.22 14.29 -1.11
N PHE A 4 -0.74 13.42 -1.39
CA PHE A 4 -1.28 12.43 -0.46
C PHE A 4 -0.40 11.18 -0.28
N ARG A 5 0.72 11.10 -1.01
CA ARG A 5 1.75 10.04 -0.86
C ARG A 5 3.05 10.54 -0.25
N VAL A 6 3.10 11.81 0.14
CA VAL A 6 4.27 12.48 0.69
C VAL A 6 3.86 13.19 1.98
N HIS A 7 4.63 13.01 3.05
CA HIS A 7 4.38 13.76 4.28
C HIS A 7 4.45 15.28 4.02
N PRO A 8 3.55 16.12 4.57
CA PRO A 8 3.53 17.56 4.32
C PRO A 8 4.88 18.27 4.56
N ASP A 9 5.59 17.91 5.62
CA ASP A 9 6.94 18.43 5.94
C ASP A 9 7.99 18.19 4.83
N TYR A 10 7.68 17.31 3.87
CA TYR A 10 8.53 16.99 2.73
C TYR A 10 8.05 17.59 1.41
N TRP A 11 6.86 18.20 1.36
CA TRP A 11 6.35 18.79 0.12
C TRP A 11 7.29 19.84 -0.45
N GLU A 12 7.84 20.72 0.38
CA GLU A 12 8.76 21.75 -0.08
C GLU A 12 10.05 21.14 -0.66
N ASP A 13 10.66 20.16 0.01
CA ASP A 13 11.85 19.48 -0.50
C ASP A 13 11.58 18.82 -1.87
N ARG A 14 10.45 18.12 -2.01
CA ARG A 14 10.11 17.48 -3.29
C ARG A 14 9.85 18.52 -4.39
N MET A 15 9.18 19.63 -4.06
CA MET A 15 8.95 20.73 -5.01
C MET A 15 10.25 21.44 -5.41
N GLN A 16 11.19 21.63 -4.47
CA GLN A 16 12.51 22.19 -4.77
C GLN A 16 13.31 21.28 -5.70
N LYS A 17 13.24 19.95 -5.51
CA LYS A 17 13.86 18.97 -6.44
C LYS A 17 13.24 19.01 -7.83
N ILE A 18 11.92 19.14 -7.92
CA ILE A 18 11.22 19.31 -9.21
C ILE A 18 11.62 20.63 -9.89
N ARG A 19 11.70 21.73 -9.15
CA ARG A 19 12.14 23.03 -9.70
C ARG A 19 13.60 22.98 -10.13
N ALA A 20 14.48 22.36 -9.33
CA ALA A 20 15.90 22.23 -9.65
C ALA A 20 16.14 21.37 -10.90
N LEU A 21 15.20 20.47 -11.22
CA LEU A 21 15.24 19.69 -12.46
C LEU A 21 15.02 20.54 -13.71
N GLY A 22 14.42 21.72 -13.57
CA GLY A 22 14.02 22.60 -14.68
C GLY A 22 12.56 22.46 -15.08
N LEU A 23 11.75 21.68 -14.35
CA LEU A 23 10.31 21.59 -14.61
C LEU A 23 9.60 22.86 -14.13
N ASN A 24 8.64 23.32 -14.94
CA ASN A 24 7.91 24.57 -14.76
C ASN A 24 6.45 24.37 -14.31
N VAL A 25 5.96 23.13 -14.34
CA VAL A 25 4.59 22.75 -13.94
C VAL A 25 4.62 21.51 -13.05
N LEU A 26 3.72 21.46 -12.06
CA LEU A 26 3.48 20.30 -11.21
C LEU A 26 2.05 19.80 -11.41
N GLN A 27 1.90 18.58 -11.91
CA GLN A 27 0.61 17.87 -11.95
C GLN A 27 0.40 17.05 -10.66
N THR A 28 -0.83 17.05 -10.15
CA THR A 28 -1.29 16.18 -9.06
C THR A 28 -2.74 15.75 -9.28
N TYR A 29 -3.07 14.53 -8.83
CA TYR A 29 -4.46 14.13 -8.62
C TYR A 29 -5.03 14.68 -7.30
N VAL A 30 -6.37 14.72 -7.24
CA VAL A 30 -7.15 14.99 -6.03
C VAL A 30 -7.96 13.73 -5.69
N PRO A 31 -7.48 12.87 -4.78
CA PRO A 31 -8.19 11.67 -4.37
C PRO A 31 -9.43 12.03 -3.55
N TRP A 32 -10.61 11.88 -4.14
CA TRP A 32 -11.88 12.20 -3.48
C TRP A 32 -12.03 11.46 -2.14
N ASN A 33 -11.76 10.16 -2.12
CA ASN A 33 -11.84 9.31 -0.93
C ASN A 33 -10.91 9.74 0.22
N TRP A 34 -9.86 10.51 -0.06
CA TRP A 34 -8.99 11.10 0.95
C TRP A 34 -9.63 12.33 1.61
N HIS A 35 -10.34 13.12 0.81
CA HIS A 35 -10.98 14.35 1.25
C HIS A 35 -12.36 14.11 1.87
N GLU A 36 -13.08 13.09 1.44
CA GLU A 36 -14.42 12.73 1.95
C GLU A 36 -14.44 11.26 2.36
N THR A 37 -13.71 10.95 3.44
CA THR A 37 -13.65 9.59 4.00
C THR A 37 -14.98 9.11 4.56
N THR A 38 -15.85 10.05 4.92
CA THR A 38 -17.24 9.84 5.31
C THR A 38 -18.07 10.88 4.57
N GLU A 39 -19.20 10.46 4.01
CA GLU A 39 -20.13 11.33 3.28
C GLU A 39 -20.45 12.60 4.08
N GLY A 40 -20.30 13.75 3.43
CA GLY A 40 -20.51 15.09 4.00
C GLY A 40 -19.41 15.58 4.94
N LYS A 41 -18.34 14.82 5.20
CA LYS A 41 -17.22 15.22 6.06
C LYS A 41 -15.94 15.46 5.25
N TYR A 42 -15.64 16.75 5.00
CA TYR A 42 -14.53 17.16 4.16
C TYR A 42 -13.25 17.49 4.95
N ALA A 43 -12.14 16.85 4.59
CA ALA A 43 -10.79 17.21 5.04
C ALA A 43 -10.12 18.17 4.04
N LEU A 44 -10.09 19.46 4.38
CA LEU A 44 -9.48 20.51 3.56
C LEU A 44 -7.98 20.65 3.87
N LEU A 45 -7.13 19.99 3.09
CA LEU A 45 -5.67 20.08 3.22
C LEU A 45 -5.04 21.09 2.25
N LEU A 46 -5.70 21.38 1.12
CA LEU A 46 -5.17 22.25 0.07
C LEU A 46 -5.98 23.54 0.02
N LYS A 47 -5.31 24.69 0.17
CA LYS A 47 -5.96 26.02 0.22
C LYS A 47 -5.77 26.86 -1.05
N LYS A 48 -4.84 26.51 -1.95
CA LYS A 48 -4.53 27.27 -3.17
C LYS A 48 -3.99 26.38 -4.29
N PHE A 49 -4.79 26.10 -5.31
CA PHE A 49 -4.36 25.52 -6.59
C PHE A 49 -5.10 26.22 -7.73
N VAL A 50 -4.44 26.34 -8.88
CA VAL A 50 -5.09 26.62 -10.17
C VAL A 50 -5.29 25.27 -10.84
N ALA A 51 -6.55 24.88 -11.07
CA ALA A 51 -6.89 23.64 -11.76
C ALA A 51 -7.11 23.92 -13.25
N VAL A 52 -6.46 23.13 -14.10
CA VAL A 52 -6.80 23.01 -15.52
C VAL A 52 -7.54 21.70 -15.68
N VAL A 53 -8.77 21.74 -16.21
CA VAL A 53 -9.54 20.52 -16.51
C VAL A 53 -9.15 20.07 -17.91
N GLN A 54 -8.53 18.90 -18.01
CA GLN A 54 -8.15 18.25 -19.26
C GLN A 54 -8.70 16.82 -19.31
N ILE A 55 -9.02 16.34 -20.50
CA ILE A 55 -9.42 14.95 -20.74
C ILE A 55 -8.23 14.22 -21.37
N SER A 56 -7.78 13.14 -20.75
CA SER A 56 -6.65 12.33 -21.22
C SER A 56 -7.01 10.84 -21.24
N ASP A 57 -6.50 10.13 -22.24
CA ASP A 57 -6.47 8.67 -22.30
C ASP A 57 -5.38 8.22 -23.28
N SER A 58 -5.16 6.92 -23.36
CA SER A 58 -4.45 6.28 -24.46
C SER A 58 -4.99 6.70 -25.83
N SER A 59 -4.08 6.74 -26.82
CA SER A 59 -4.43 7.09 -28.20
C SER A 59 -5.54 6.21 -28.79
N SER A 60 -5.66 4.95 -28.35
CA SER A 60 -6.73 4.03 -28.78
C SER A 60 -8.11 4.35 -28.21
N SER A 61 -8.19 5.05 -27.08
CA SER A 61 -9.43 5.23 -26.31
C SER A 61 -9.95 6.66 -26.35
N ILE A 62 -9.13 7.62 -26.77
CA ILE A 62 -9.49 9.05 -26.81
C ILE A 62 -10.77 9.34 -27.61
N LYS A 63 -11.04 8.56 -28.66
CA LYS A 63 -12.28 8.60 -29.46
C LYS A 63 -13.55 8.44 -28.60
N CYS A 64 -13.47 7.61 -27.56
CA CYS A 64 -14.62 7.25 -26.73
C CYS A 64 -14.91 8.28 -25.64
N ILE A 65 -13.94 9.14 -25.31
CA ILE A 65 -14.04 10.04 -24.16
C ILE A 65 -13.94 11.53 -24.52
N HIS A 66 -13.65 11.86 -25.79
CA HIS A 66 -13.64 13.25 -26.25
C HIS A 66 -14.99 13.92 -26.00
N LEU A 67 -14.95 15.12 -25.39
CA LEU A 67 -16.10 15.97 -25.17
C LEU A 67 -15.90 17.32 -25.88
N PRO A 68 -16.88 17.78 -26.70
CA PRO A 68 -16.80 19.10 -27.34
C PRO A 68 -16.58 20.22 -26.31
N GLY A 69 -15.65 21.14 -26.61
CA GLY A 69 -15.30 22.25 -25.72
C GLY A 69 -14.25 21.91 -24.66
N THR A 70 -13.66 20.71 -24.70
CA THR A 70 -12.54 20.31 -23.83
C THR A 70 -11.28 20.06 -24.64
N VAL A 71 -10.11 20.22 -24.01
CA VAL A 71 -8.84 19.85 -24.61
C VAL A 71 -8.62 18.35 -24.40
N SER A 72 -8.56 17.61 -25.50
CA SER A 72 -8.21 16.20 -25.53
C SER A 72 -6.69 16.04 -25.63
N THR A 73 -6.13 15.26 -24.73
CA THR A 73 -4.69 14.97 -24.58
C THR A 73 -4.48 13.46 -24.55
N ILE A 74 -3.24 13.01 -24.69
CA ILE A 74 -2.92 11.58 -24.78
C ILE A 74 -1.97 11.13 -23.66
N ASP A 75 -2.07 9.85 -23.31
CA ASP A 75 -1.22 9.20 -22.32
C ASP A 75 -0.49 8.01 -22.94
N PHE A 76 0.83 7.91 -22.75
CA PHE A 76 1.62 6.77 -23.24
C PHE A 76 2.95 6.63 -22.50
N GLY A 77 3.57 5.46 -22.63
CA GLY A 77 4.84 5.15 -22.00
C GLY A 77 5.96 4.88 -22.99
N VAL A 78 7.16 4.68 -22.45
CA VAL A 78 8.28 4.08 -23.17
C VAL A 78 7.92 2.65 -23.54
N SER A 79 8.19 2.27 -24.78
CA SER A 79 8.21 0.87 -25.22
C SER A 79 9.19 0.71 -26.37
N GLU A 80 9.52 -0.54 -26.72
CA GLU A 80 10.41 -0.84 -27.86
C GLU A 80 9.89 -0.25 -29.18
N ASN A 81 8.58 -0.37 -29.42
CA ASN A 81 7.95 -0.06 -30.71
C ASN A 81 6.96 1.10 -30.63
N ILE A 82 7.10 2.02 -29.66
CA ILE A 82 6.21 3.18 -29.55
C ILE A 82 6.31 4.06 -30.80
N ASP A 83 5.17 4.31 -31.44
CA ASP A 83 5.03 5.27 -32.54
C ASP A 83 4.46 6.58 -31.98
N ILE A 84 5.37 7.46 -31.54
CA ILE A 84 5.01 8.74 -30.93
C ILE A 84 4.25 9.64 -31.92
N TYR A 85 4.66 9.63 -33.19
CA TYR A 85 4.00 10.45 -34.21
C TYR A 85 2.54 10.00 -34.37
N ASN A 86 2.30 8.69 -34.45
CA ASN A 86 0.93 8.18 -34.54
C ASN A 86 0.11 8.47 -33.28
N SER A 87 0.72 8.41 -32.08
CA SER A 87 0.03 8.78 -30.84
C SER A 87 -0.49 10.23 -30.89
N PHE A 88 0.31 11.19 -31.34
CA PHE A 88 -0.12 12.59 -31.49
C PHE A 88 -1.03 12.82 -32.70
N HIS A 89 -0.89 12.04 -33.76
CA HIS A 89 -1.84 12.05 -34.87
C HIS A 89 -3.27 11.71 -34.39
N GLU A 90 -3.40 10.71 -33.50
CA GLU A 90 -4.70 10.39 -32.88
C GLU A 90 -5.22 11.56 -32.03
N GLN A 91 -4.34 12.31 -31.34
CA GLN A 91 -4.75 13.52 -30.62
C GLN A 91 -5.34 14.56 -31.59
N ASP A 92 -4.70 14.79 -32.75
CA ASP A 92 -5.13 15.78 -33.75
C ASP A 92 -6.56 15.55 -34.27
N LEU A 93 -7.00 14.30 -34.31
CA LEU A 93 -8.35 13.94 -34.74
C LEU A 93 -9.44 14.49 -33.81
N TYR A 94 -9.11 14.79 -32.54
CA TYR A 94 -10.08 15.18 -31.51
C TYR A 94 -9.74 16.49 -30.79
N SER A 95 -8.51 17.00 -30.91
CA SER A 95 -8.05 18.18 -30.17
C SER A 95 -8.50 19.51 -30.79
N GLY A 96 -9.05 19.51 -31.99
CA GLY A 96 -9.50 20.73 -32.68
C GLY A 96 -8.38 21.73 -32.97
N GLY A 97 -7.14 21.24 -33.14
CA GLY A 97 -5.94 22.06 -33.34
C GLY A 97 -5.30 22.59 -32.06
N ALA A 98 -5.70 22.07 -30.89
CA ALA A 98 -5.00 22.36 -29.64
C ALA A 98 -3.56 21.80 -29.66
N PRO A 99 -2.64 22.37 -28.86
CA PRO A 99 -1.26 21.89 -28.79
C PRO A 99 -1.16 20.40 -28.46
N HIS A 100 -0.12 19.76 -28.96
CA HIS A 100 0.25 18.39 -28.59
C HIS A 100 0.60 18.33 -27.09
N VAL A 101 -0.09 17.45 -26.35
CA VAL A 101 0.14 17.27 -24.91
C VAL A 101 0.09 15.78 -24.56
N CYS A 102 1.21 15.28 -24.04
CA CYS A 102 1.26 14.00 -23.34
C CYS A 102 1.00 14.23 -21.84
N SER A 103 -0.22 13.96 -21.38
CA SER A 103 -0.65 14.24 -20.01
C SER A 103 -0.08 13.28 -18.98
N GLU A 104 0.24 12.06 -19.39
CA GLU A 104 1.05 11.12 -18.63
C GLU A 104 2.07 10.39 -19.50
N TYR A 105 3.34 10.75 -19.30
CA TYR A 105 4.47 10.08 -19.93
C TYR A 105 5.17 9.12 -18.96
N TRP A 106 5.05 7.81 -19.20
CA TRP A 106 5.54 6.77 -18.30
C TRP A 106 6.90 6.19 -18.73
N VAL A 107 7.94 6.31 -17.90
CA VAL A 107 9.18 5.49 -17.99
C VAL A 107 9.25 4.41 -16.91
N ILE A 108 8.21 4.39 -16.09
CA ILE A 108 8.15 3.65 -14.85
C ILE A 108 6.85 2.89 -14.73
N TRP A 109 6.80 1.94 -13.80
CA TRP A 109 5.57 1.26 -13.45
C TRP A 109 5.48 0.98 -11.95
N TYR A 110 4.27 0.74 -11.47
CA TYR A 110 4.04 0.33 -10.09
C TYR A 110 4.35 -1.15 -9.91
N THR A 111 4.64 -1.51 -8.66
CA THR A 111 4.95 -2.88 -8.27
C THR A 111 3.79 -3.47 -7.46
N ARG A 112 3.56 -4.77 -7.62
CA ARG A 112 2.54 -5.53 -6.90
C ARG A 112 3.21 -6.61 -6.07
N TRP A 113 2.53 -7.02 -5.00
CA TRP A 113 2.99 -8.14 -4.20
C TRP A 113 3.02 -9.42 -5.04
N GLY A 114 4.17 -10.10 -5.07
CA GLY A 114 4.40 -11.31 -5.86
C GLY A 114 4.98 -11.10 -7.27
N ASP A 115 5.19 -9.85 -7.71
CA ASP A 115 5.87 -9.59 -8.98
C ASP A 115 7.29 -10.17 -8.96
N THR A 116 7.72 -10.82 -10.05
CA THR A 116 9.00 -11.57 -10.14
C THR A 116 10.12 -10.79 -10.81
N HIS A 117 9.84 -9.59 -11.30
CA HIS A 117 10.79 -8.67 -11.91
C HIS A 117 10.29 -7.24 -11.80
N ASP A 118 11.20 -6.27 -11.93
CA ASP A 118 10.81 -4.86 -12.06
C ASP A 118 10.13 -4.64 -13.41
N HIS A 119 9.03 -3.89 -13.39
CA HIS A 119 8.25 -3.53 -14.56
C HIS A 119 8.63 -2.15 -15.12
N SER A 120 9.55 -1.43 -14.46
CA SER A 120 10.01 -0.13 -14.96
C SER A 120 10.93 -0.27 -16.18
N TRP A 121 10.75 0.61 -17.17
CA TRP A 121 11.73 0.77 -18.25
C TRP A 121 13.02 1.42 -17.74
N ALA A 122 12.93 2.22 -16.67
CA ALA A 122 14.09 2.84 -16.03
C ALA A 122 15.14 1.81 -15.57
N SER A 123 14.74 0.61 -15.13
CA SER A 123 15.67 -0.46 -14.74
C SER A 123 16.14 -1.34 -15.90
N ILE A 124 15.53 -1.22 -17.08
CA ILE A 124 15.95 -1.95 -18.28
C ILE A 124 17.12 -1.23 -18.94
N LYS A 125 18.13 -1.99 -19.39
CA LYS A 125 19.30 -1.45 -20.09
C LYS A 125 18.87 -0.64 -21.32
N GLY A 126 19.21 0.64 -21.31
CA GLY A 126 18.88 1.57 -22.40
C GLY A 126 17.49 2.19 -22.32
N GLY A 127 16.63 1.80 -21.36
CA GLY A 127 15.30 2.38 -21.19
C GLY A 127 15.34 3.87 -20.85
N ILE A 128 16.28 4.31 -20.00
CA ILE A 128 16.51 5.74 -19.72
C ILE A 128 16.94 6.51 -20.98
N ASN A 129 17.78 5.91 -21.83
CA ASN A 129 18.19 6.56 -23.08
C ASN A 129 17.02 6.66 -24.06
N LYS A 130 16.21 5.60 -24.20
CA LYS A 130 15.01 5.62 -25.04
C LYS A 130 14.00 6.66 -24.55
N PHE A 131 13.80 6.75 -23.24
CA PHE A 131 12.99 7.78 -22.61
C PHE A 131 13.47 9.20 -22.96
N LYS A 132 14.77 9.44 -22.81
CA LYS A 132 15.38 10.72 -23.18
C LYS A 132 15.18 11.06 -24.66
N SER A 133 15.47 10.12 -25.57
CA SER A 133 15.28 10.34 -27.01
C SER A 133 13.82 10.56 -27.40
N ASN A 134 12.88 9.93 -26.69
CA ASN A 134 11.45 10.18 -26.89
C ASN A 134 11.06 11.59 -26.43
N LEU A 135 11.58 12.09 -25.30
CA LEU A 135 11.40 13.49 -24.86
C LEU A 135 11.95 14.47 -25.89
N GLU A 136 13.16 14.21 -26.40
CA GLU A 136 13.79 15.02 -27.45
C GLU A 136 12.91 15.07 -28.70
N PHE A 137 12.42 13.93 -29.17
CA PHE A 137 11.52 13.87 -30.33
C PHE A 137 10.20 14.63 -30.08
N MET A 138 9.55 14.43 -28.93
CA MET A 138 8.33 15.15 -28.58
C MET A 138 8.54 16.66 -28.56
N TYR A 139 9.65 17.12 -28.00
CA TYR A 139 9.94 18.54 -27.89
C TYR A 139 10.34 19.16 -29.24
N TYR A 140 11.38 18.63 -29.91
CA TYR A 140 11.95 19.25 -31.09
C TYR A 140 11.15 18.99 -32.38
N ASN A 141 10.51 17.83 -32.52
CA ASN A 141 9.82 17.45 -33.76
C ASN A 141 8.31 17.73 -33.71
N LEU A 142 7.70 17.71 -32.53
CA LEU A 142 6.24 17.85 -32.38
C LEU A 142 5.84 19.11 -31.61
N SER A 143 6.79 19.85 -31.02
CA SER A 143 6.47 20.97 -30.12
C SER A 143 5.49 20.57 -29.00
N ALA A 144 5.57 19.31 -28.56
CA ALA A 144 4.62 18.75 -27.60
C ALA A 144 5.01 19.09 -26.16
N SER A 145 3.98 19.41 -25.36
CA SER A 145 4.11 19.44 -23.89
C SER A 145 4.00 18.02 -23.33
N TRP A 146 4.63 17.80 -22.18
CA TRP A 146 4.65 16.48 -21.54
C TRP A 146 4.62 16.62 -20.02
N ASN A 147 4.01 15.64 -19.35
CA ASN A 147 4.07 15.48 -17.89
C ASN A 147 4.62 14.10 -17.54
N ILE A 148 5.71 14.08 -16.76
CA ILE A 148 6.39 12.84 -16.36
C ILE A 148 5.60 12.18 -15.22
N TYR A 149 4.94 11.06 -15.54
CA TYR A 149 4.18 10.29 -14.58
C TYR A 149 4.96 9.02 -14.19
N MET A 150 5.55 8.92 -13.01
CA MET A 150 5.64 9.90 -11.91
C MET A 150 7.02 10.53 -11.85
N ILE A 151 7.03 11.86 -11.65
CA ILE A 151 8.26 12.53 -11.24
C ILE A 151 8.70 12.16 -9.80
N HIS A 152 7.73 11.95 -8.91
CA HIS A 152 7.91 11.45 -7.55
C HIS A 152 6.64 10.71 -7.14
N GLY A 153 6.75 9.40 -6.88
CA GLY A 153 5.61 8.55 -6.56
C GLY A 153 5.31 8.41 -5.05
N GLY A 154 6.34 8.46 -4.18
CA GLY A 154 6.19 8.47 -2.72
C GLY A 154 5.77 7.12 -2.12
N THR A 155 4.90 7.14 -1.11
CA THR A 155 4.41 5.95 -0.39
C THR A 155 2.88 5.96 -0.29
N SER A 156 2.24 4.82 -0.59
CA SER A 156 0.83 4.60 -0.25
C SER A 156 0.73 4.15 1.21
N PHE A 157 0.83 5.11 2.13
CA PHE A 157 0.72 4.85 3.57
C PHE A 157 -0.61 4.20 3.96
N GLY A 158 -0.66 3.53 5.11
CA GLY A 158 -1.87 2.91 5.62
C GLY A 158 -2.52 1.91 4.67
N PHE A 159 -3.79 2.17 4.32
CA PHE A 159 -4.62 1.31 3.46
C PHE A 159 -4.95 2.00 2.11
N TRP A 160 -4.12 2.95 1.69
CA TRP A 160 -4.34 3.77 0.49
C TRP A 160 -3.73 3.18 -0.78
N ASN A 161 -3.32 1.91 -0.76
CA ASN A 161 -2.90 1.21 -1.96
C ASN A 161 -4.13 0.76 -2.79
N GLY A 162 -3.96 0.71 -4.11
CA GLY A 162 -4.94 0.10 -5.01
C GLY A 162 -4.67 -1.37 -5.26
N ALA A 163 -5.46 -1.94 -6.16
CA ALA A 163 -5.27 -3.29 -6.68
C ALA A 163 -5.60 -3.35 -8.19
N ASP A 164 -4.95 -4.25 -8.92
CA ASP A 164 -5.41 -4.75 -10.21
C ASP A 164 -5.99 -6.13 -9.94
N ASP A 165 -7.32 -6.34 -10.02
CA ASP A 165 -8.01 -7.63 -9.78
C ASP A 165 -7.04 -8.84 -9.72
N PRO A 166 -6.76 -9.33 -8.49
CA PRO A 166 -5.43 -9.65 -7.94
C PRO A 166 -4.27 -9.88 -8.94
N PRO A 167 -3.08 -9.27 -8.72
CA PRO A 167 -2.51 -8.94 -7.40
C PRO A 167 -2.59 -7.46 -6.96
N VAL A 168 -2.44 -7.22 -5.64
CA VAL A 168 -2.54 -5.87 -5.03
C VAL A 168 -1.21 -5.10 -5.07
N ILE A 169 -1.29 -3.78 -5.20
CA ILE A 169 -0.13 -2.88 -5.33
C ILE A 169 0.63 -2.80 -4.00
N THR A 170 1.96 -2.73 -4.06
CA THR A 170 2.83 -2.60 -2.87
C THR A 170 2.61 -1.29 -2.11
N THR A 171 3.09 -1.21 -0.87
CA THR A 171 3.04 0.03 -0.08
C THR A 171 3.97 1.11 -0.66
N SER A 172 5.18 0.70 -1.09
CA SER A 172 6.07 1.59 -1.83
C SER A 172 5.40 2.02 -3.13
N SER A 173 5.33 3.33 -3.36
CA SER A 173 4.93 3.93 -4.64
C SER A 173 6.14 4.58 -5.32
N ASP A 174 7.34 4.05 -5.05
CA ASP A 174 8.60 4.53 -5.63
C ASP A 174 8.57 4.56 -7.15
N TRP A 175 8.09 3.44 -7.71
CA TRP A 175 7.97 3.21 -9.14
C TRP A 175 9.30 3.44 -9.87
N THR A 176 10.48 3.43 -9.24
CA THR A 176 11.74 3.87 -9.89
C THR A 176 11.67 5.28 -10.51
N ALA A 177 10.85 6.16 -9.92
CA ALA A 177 10.66 7.52 -10.38
C ALA A 177 11.97 8.33 -10.41
N ALA A 178 11.94 9.49 -11.06
CA ALA A 178 13.08 10.43 -11.06
C ALA A 178 13.48 10.82 -9.61
N ILE A 179 12.50 11.00 -8.75
CA ILE A 179 12.71 11.20 -7.32
C ILE A 179 12.14 9.97 -6.60
N SER A 180 13.02 9.20 -5.95
CA SER A 180 12.65 7.95 -5.29
C SER A 180 11.65 8.16 -4.14
N GLU A 181 11.13 7.08 -3.55
CA GLU A 181 10.17 7.09 -2.44
C GLU A 181 10.59 7.99 -1.26
N GLU A 182 11.84 7.89 -0.85
CA GLU A 182 12.46 8.69 0.21
C GLU A 182 12.82 10.12 -0.21
N GLY A 183 12.69 10.45 -1.50
CA GLY A 183 13.05 11.74 -2.06
C GLY A 183 14.47 11.83 -2.64
N ASP A 184 15.12 10.71 -2.94
CA ASP A 184 16.51 10.73 -3.43
C ASP A 184 16.55 10.89 -4.96
N ILE A 185 17.61 11.54 -5.46
CA ILE A 185 17.86 11.77 -6.88
C ILE A 185 18.30 10.46 -7.55
N THR A 186 17.64 10.08 -8.66
CA THR A 186 17.93 8.85 -9.42
C THR A 186 18.59 9.15 -10.76
N ASP A 187 19.05 8.10 -11.45
CA ASP A 187 19.58 8.23 -12.83
C ASP A 187 18.54 8.78 -13.80
N THR A 188 17.26 8.44 -13.61
CA THR A 188 16.14 9.00 -14.39
C THR A 188 16.06 10.52 -14.21
N TYR A 189 16.26 11.05 -13.00
CA TYR A 189 16.32 12.49 -12.76
C TYR A 189 17.47 13.15 -13.51
N LEU A 190 18.66 12.55 -13.44
CA LEU A 190 19.84 13.08 -14.11
C LEU A 190 19.67 13.09 -15.64
N ALA A 191 19.03 12.07 -16.21
CA ALA A 191 18.74 12.00 -17.65
C ALA A 191 17.74 13.08 -18.10
N ILE A 192 16.68 13.33 -17.32
CA ILE A 192 15.74 14.43 -17.59
C ILE A 192 16.47 15.78 -17.51
N ARG A 193 17.29 15.95 -16.47
CA ARG A 193 18.05 17.19 -16.26
C ARG A 193 19.00 17.47 -17.43
N ASP A 194 19.71 16.45 -17.89
CA ASP A 194 20.62 16.53 -19.03
C ASP A 194 19.89 16.88 -20.33
N PHE A 195 18.70 16.31 -20.57
CA PHE A 195 17.86 16.73 -21.68
C PHE A 195 17.51 18.22 -21.60
N ILE A 196 16.97 18.69 -20.47
CA ILE A 196 16.53 20.08 -20.32
C ILE A 196 17.70 21.07 -20.46
N LEU A 197 18.88 20.74 -19.92
CA LEU A 197 20.08 21.58 -20.05
C LEU A 197 20.51 21.80 -21.50
N ASN A 198 20.22 20.86 -22.40
CA ASN A 198 20.56 20.97 -23.82
C ASN A 198 19.53 21.79 -24.63
N ILE A 199 18.48 22.29 -23.98
CA ILE A 199 17.50 23.20 -24.59
C ILE A 199 17.87 24.64 -24.24
N SER A 200 18.51 25.34 -25.19
CA SER A 200 18.99 26.73 -24.99
C SER A 200 17.87 27.73 -24.70
N GLU A 201 16.67 27.49 -25.23
CA GLU A 201 15.51 28.38 -25.11
C GLU A 201 14.64 28.07 -23.89
N TRP A 202 15.05 27.10 -23.07
CA TRP A 202 14.26 26.71 -21.90
C TRP A 202 14.31 27.79 -20.82
N GLU A 203 13.19 28.48 -20.61
CA GLU A 203 13.10 29.64 -19.72
C GLU A 203 13.54 29.32 -18.28
N GLN A 204 13.18 28.15 -17.77
CA GLN A 204 13.47 27.72 -16.42
C GLN A 204 14.64 26.75 -16.38
N GLN A 205 15.85 27.28 -16.62
CA GLN A 205 17.06 26.45 -16.59
C GLN A 205 17.18 25.64 -15.28
N PRO A 206 17.65 24.38 -15.37
CA PRO A 206 17.91 23.55 -14.19
C PRO A 206 18.87 24.22 -13.21
N LEU A 207 18.61 24.04 -11.92
CA LEU A 207 19.47 24.53 -10.84
C LEU A 207 20.49 23.45 -10.45
N ASP A 208 21.31 23.74 -9.45
CA ASP A 208 22.17 22.74 -8.81
C ASP A 208 21.34 21.55 -8.30
N VAL A 209 21.89 20.35 -8.46
CA VAL A 209 21.24 19.11 -8.02
C VAL A 209 21.11 19.13 -6.48
N PRO A 210 19.90 19.08 -5.92
CA PRO A 210 19.72 19.11 -4.48
C PRO A 210 20.27 17.85 -3.80
N LYS A 211 20.61 17.96 -2.52
CA LYS A 211 21.10 16.82 -1.73
C LYS A 211 19.97 15.84 -1.40
N ASN A 212 20.34 14.57 -1.27
CA ASN A 212 19.46 13.51 -0.77
C ASN A 212 19.18 13.66 0.73
N ASN A 213 18.04 13.12 1.17
CA ASN A 213 17.67 13.14 2.59
C ASN A 213 18.56 12.16 3.36
N SER A 214 19.06 12.60 4.53
CA SER A 214 19.87 11.77 5.42
C SER A 214 19.06 10.60 5.96
N LYS A 215 19.68 9.42 6.05
CA LYS A 215 19.07 8.20 6.60
C LYS A 215 19.94 7.58 7.67
N ALA A 216 19.29 7.00 8.67
CA ALA A 216 19.94 6.37 9.81
C ALA A 216 19.57 4.90 9.96
N ASN A 217 20.56 4.13 10.40
CA ASN A 217 20.39 2.77 10.91
C ASN A 217 20.20 2.86 12.45
N TYR A 218 18.97 2.71 12.91
CA TYR A 218 18.66 2.68 14.35
C TYR A 218 18.83 1.28 14.97
N GLY A 219 19.18 0.29 14.16
CA GLY A 219 19.53 -1.06 14.60
C GLY A 219 18.32 -1.90 14.99
N GLN A 220 18.57 -2.84 15.90
CA GLN A 220 17.62 -3.90 16.25
C GLN A 220 16.72 -3.48 17.42
N VAL A 221 15.43 -3.73 17.24
CA VAL A 221 14.39 -3.46 18.24
C VAL A 221 13.77 -4.78 18.65
N LYS A 222 13.93 -5.12 19.93
CA LYS A 222 13.27 -6.30 20.49
C LYS A 222 11.76 -6.08 20.52
N MET A 223 11.02 -6.96 19.86
CA MET A 223 9.58 -6.92 19.81
C MET A 223 8.98 -7.92 20.80
N THR A 224 7.94 -7.52 21.52
CA THR A 224 7.23 -8.38 22.46
C THR A 224 5.79 -8.54 22.02
N CYS A 225 5.34 -9.78 21.84
CA CYS A 225 3.94 -10.07 21.57
C CYS A 225 3.08 -9.69 22.79
N ILE A 226 1.97 -9.00 22.57
CA ILE A 226 1.03 -8.57 23.60
C ILE A 226 -0.31 -9.30 23.44
N GLY A 227 -0.94 -9.61 24.58
CA GLY A 227 -2.16 -10.44 24.61
C GLY A 227 -1.87 -11.93 24.49
N THR A 228 -2.91 -12.73 24.28
CA THR A 228 -2.80 -14.20 24.17
C THR A 228 -2.80 -14.67 22.72
N ASN A 229 -3.47 -13.94 21.83
CA ASN A 229 -3.47 -14.14 20.37
C ASN A 229 -3.94 -12.85 19.68
N LEU A 230 -3.73 -12.75 18.36
CA LEU A 230 -4.12 -11.60 17.54
C LEU A 230 -5.56 -11.15 17.81
N VAL A 231 -6.51 -12.06 17.67
CA VAL A 231 -7.95 -11.76 17.76
C VAL A 231 -8.32 -11.20 19.13
N SER A 232 -7.83 -11.82 20.21
CA SER A 232 -8.08 -11.36 21.59
C SER A 232 -7.52 -9.97 21.91
N THR A 233 -6.51 -9.53 21.15
CA THR A 233 -5.95 -8.20 21.27
C THR A 233 -6.76 -7.21 20.44
N LEU A 234 -7.11 -7.57 19.20
CA LEU A 234 -7.92 -6.72 18.33
C LEU A 234 -9.35 -6.49 18.84
N THR A 235 -9.94 -7.45 19.58
CA THR A 235 -11.26 -7.24 20.21
C THR A 235 -11.29 -6.11 21.23
N ARG A 236 -10.13 -5.65 21.72
CA ARG A 236 -10.03 -4.54 22.68
C ARG A 236 -10.14 -3.17 22.01
N ILE A 237 -9.99 -3.12 20.70
CA ILE A 237 -10.02 -1.91 19.87
C ILE A 237 -11.04 -2.09 18.75
N GLN A 238 -12.14 -2.79 18.99
CA GLN A 238 -13.22 -2.89 18.01
C GLN A 238 -14.03 -1.60 17.97
N GLU A 239 -14.53 -1.27 16.78
CA GLU A 239 -15.55 -0.26 16.57
C GLU A 239 -16.64 -0.79 15.64
N THR A 240 -17.80 -0.14 15.65
CA THR A 240 -18.89 -0.38 14.70
C THR A 240 -19.26 -1.88 14.58
N CYS A 241 -19.79 -2.46 15.66
CA CYS A 241 -20.27 -3.84 15.66
C CYS A 241 -21.72 -3.92 15.19
N VAL A 242 -21.97 -4.77 14.20
CA VAL A 242 -23.31 -5.03 13.66
C VAL A 242 -23.61 -6.52 13.73
N SER A 243 -24.83 -6.85 14.17
CA SER A 243 -25.34 -8.22 14.17
C SER A 243 -26.28 -8.45 12.99
N SER A 244 -26.23 -9.64 12.39
CA SER A 244 -27.08 -9.99 11.25
C SER A 244 -27.21 -11.51 11.09
N THR A 245 -28.26 -11.95 10.40
CA THR A 245 -28.43 -13.38 10.08
C THR A 245 -27.29 -13.86 9.19
N ASP A 246 -26.86 -13.03 8.24
CA ASP A 246 -25.78 -13.30 7.29
C ASP A 246 -24.65 -12.30 7.45
N PRO A 247 -23.39 -12.69 7.19
CA PRO A 247 -22.29 -11.75 7.28
C PRO A 247 -22.48 -10.65 6.23
N LEU A 248 -22.23 -9.41 6.65
CA LEU A 248 -22.36 -8.21 5.84
C LEU A 248 -21.02 -7.78 5.24
N SER A 249 -21.03 -7.11 4.09
CA SER A 249 -19.83 -6.50 3.53
C SER A 249 -19.33 -5.34 4.41
N PHE A 250 -18.08 -4.92 4.18
CA PHE A 250 -17.45 -3.75 4.80
C PHE A 250 -18.32 -2.49 4.63
N GLU A 251 -18.82 -2.27 3.42
CA GLU A 251 -19.65 -1.13 3.05
C GLU A 251 -21.02 -1.17 3.75
N GLN A 252 -21.63 -2.35 3.88
CA GLN A 252 -22.92 -2.52 4.54
C GLN A 252 -22.88 -2.19 6.04
N ILE A 253 -21.70 -2.27 6.67
CA ILE A 253 -21.49 -1.84 8.06
C ILE A 253 -20.82 -0.46 8.16
N ASN A 254 -20.69 0.27 7.05
CA ASN A 254 -20.04 1.56 6.98
C ASN A 254 -18.57 1.55 7.48
N TYR A 255 -17.81 0.53 7.10
CA TYR A 255 -16.41 0.34 7.51
C TYR A 255 -15.48 0.14 6.30
N GLY A 256 -14.85 1.22 5.83
CA GLY A 256 -14.21 1.23 4.51
C GLY A 256 -12.84 0.54 4.38
N TYR A 257 -11.99 0.56 5.41
CA TYR A 257 -10.57 0.18 5.30
C TYR A 257 -10.11 -0.69 6.46
N GLY A 258 -8.97 -1.36 6.30
CA GLY A 258 -8.38 -2.18 7.35
C GLY A 258 -9.04 -3.54 7.49
N TYR A 259 -9.49 -3.86 8.71
CA TYR A 259 -9.95 -5.19 9.07
C TYR A 259 -11.34 -5.21 9.66
N VAL A 260 -12.12 -6.25 9.35
CA VAL A 260 -13.39 -6.57 10.01
C VAL A 260 -13.30 -7.97 10.59
N LEU A 261 -13.64 -8.11 11.86
CA LEU A 261 -13.71 -9.40 12.55
C LEU A 261 -15.14 -9.93 12.50
N TYR A 262 -15.37 -10.97 11.71
CA TYR A 262 -16.63 -11.69 11.64
C TYR A 262 -16.63 -12.82 12.67
N THR A 263 -17.68 -12.90 13.49
CA THR A 263 -17.81 -13.88 14.58
C THR A 263 -19.16 -14.58 14.49
N THR A 264 -19.19 -15.90 14.64
CA THR A 264 -20.41 -16.68 14.85
C THR A 264 -20.14 -17.86 15.78
N THR A 265 -21.19 -18.37 16.42
CA THR A 265 -21.14 -19.60 17.23
C THR A 265 -21.74 -20.74 16.41
N LEU A 266 -20.98 -21.83 16.26
CA LEU A 266 -21.37 -22.96 15.43
C LEU A 266 -22.47 -23.79 16.11
N THR A 267 -23.51 -24.14 15.35
CA THR A 267 -24.68 -24.89 15.85
C THR A 267 -24.60 -26.39 15.56
N SER A 268 -23.60 -26.82 14.81
CA SER A 268 -23.37 -28.23 14.44
C SER A 268 -21.88 -28.54 14.40
N ASN A 269 -21.55 -29.82 14.42
CA ASN A 269 -20.21 -30.29 14.09
C ASN A 269 -19.97 -30.18 12.58
N GLY A 270 -18.70 -30.16 12.16
CA GLY A 270 -18.36 -30.17 10.74
C GLY A 270 -16.86 -30.16 10.45
N THR A 271 -16.51 -30.13 9.17
CA THR A 271 -15.12 -30.27 8.73
C THR A 271 -14.65 -29.26 7.69
N THR A 272 -15.55 -28.66 6.93
CA THR A 272 -15.20 -27.81 5.78
C THR A 272 -15.91 -26.46 5.87
N LEU A 273 -15.15 -25.40 6.13
CA LEU A 273 -15.61 -24.03 6.01
C LEU A 273 -15.43 -23.56 4.57
N ALA A 274 -16.48 -23.01 3.97
CA ALA A 274 -16.40 -22.35 2.67
C ALA A 274 -16.87 -20.90 2.79
N THR A 275 -16.10 -19.97 2.22
CA THR A 275 -16.42 -18.55 2.12
C THR A 275 -16.38 -18.14 0.65
N PRO A 276 -17.38 -18.57 -0.15
CA PRO A 276 -17.46 -18.11 -1.53
C PRO A 276 -17.58 -16.58 -1.53
N ASN A 277 -16.91 -15.94 -2.49
CA ASN A 277 -16.84 -14.48 -2.62
C ASN A 277 -16.19 -13.73 -1.43
N ILE A 278 -15.29 -14.35 -0.66
CA ILE A 278 -14.46 -13.60 0.30
C ILE A 278 -13.63 -12.53 -0.43
N ARG A 279 -13.56 -11.32 0.14
CA ARG A 279 -12.72 -10.21 -0.36
C ARG A 279 -11.98 -9.50 0.78
N ASP A 280 -10.65 -9.54 0.90
CA ASP A 280 -9.69 -10.23 0.02
C ASP A 280 -8.96 -11.38 0.71
N TYR A 281 -8.68 -11.25 2.01
CA TYR A 281 -7.87 -12.20 2.77
C TYR A 281 -8.49 -12.46 4.13
N GLY A 282 -8.88 -13.71 4.42
CA GLY A 282 -9.49 -14.11 5.68
C GLY A 282 -8.56 -14.94 6.54
N TYR A 283 -8.30 -14.51 7.77
CA TYR A 283 -7.55 -15.28 8.77
C TYR A 283 -8.55 -15.98 9.70
N VAL A 284 -8.56 -17.32 9.68
CA VAL A 284 -9.57 -18.14 10.36
C VAL A 284 -9.09 -18.55 11.75
N TYR A 285 -9.95 -18.40 12.74
CA TYR A 285 -9.71 -18.78 14.13
C TYR A 285 -10.91 -19.55 14.68
N LEU A 286 -10.62 -20.64 15.40
CA LEU A 286 -11.60 -21.41 16.15
C LEU A 286 -11.28 -21.30 17.63
N ASN A 287 -12.20 -20.83 18.45
CA ASN A 287 -11.97 -20.59 19.88
C ASN A 287 -10.69 -19.75 20.15
N ASN A 288 -10.43 -18.77 19.27
CA ASN A 288 -9.24 -17.91 19.25
C ASN A 288 -7.90 -18.60 18.91
N VAL A 289 -7.94 -19.85 18.43
CA VAL A 289 -6.78 -20.58 17.91
C VAL A 289 -6.78 -20.49 16.39
N TYR A 290 -5.69 -20.01 15.82
CA TYR A 290 -5.51 -19.87 14.38
C TYR A 290 -5.61 -21.22 13.66
N GLN A 291 -6.38 -21.27 12.56
CA GLN A 291 -6.63 -22.48 11.76
C GLN A 291 -6.04 -22.40 10.36
N GLY A 292 -5.92 -21.20 9.78
CA GLY A 292 -5.43 -21.04 8.41
C GLY A 292 -5.95 -19.77 7.74
N VAL A 293 -5.82 -19.72 6.42
CA VAL A 293 -6.18 -18.57 5.59
C VAL A 293 -7.17 -18.93 4.51
N LEU A 294 -7.98 -17.95 4.13
CA LEU A 294 -8.89 -17.96 3.00
C LEU A 294 -8.53 -16.80 2.08
N LEU A 295 -8.55 -17.00 0.76
CA LEU A 295 -8.09 -16.05 -0.25
C LEU A 295 -9.15 -15.87 -1.33
N ARG A 296 -9.33 -14.62 -1.77
CA ARG A 296 -10.18 -14.25 -2.91
C ARG A 296 -9.82 -15.01 -4.19
N GLU A 297 -8.54 -15.25 -4.42
CA GLU A 297 -8.01 -15.80 -5.67
C GLU A 297 -8.43 -17.27 -5.85
N ASN A 298 -7.95 -18.18 -4.99
CA ASN A 298 -8.03 -19.62 -5.23
C ASN A 298 -8.17 -20.48 -3.95
N LEU A 299 -8.37 -19.87 -2.78
CA LEU A 299 -8.44 -20.61 -1.51
C LEU A 299 -9.67 -20.16 -0.71
N THR A 300 -10.85 -20.42 -1.26
CA THR A 300 -12.13 -20.00 -0.66
C THR A 300 -12.73 -21.05 0.29
N SER A 301 -12.01 -22.14 0.56
CA SER A 301 -12.39 -23.14 1.55
C SER A 301 -11.21 -23.57 2.41
N LEU A 302 -11.50 -24.00 3.63
CA LEU A 302 -10.53 -24.48 4.61
C LEU A 302 -11.11 -25.71 5.31
N HIS A 303 -10.30 -26.76 5.44
CA HIS A 303 -10.64 -27.92 6.24
C HIS A 303 -10.23 -27.69 7.71
N LEU A 304 -11.17 -27.79 8.63
CA LEU A 304 -10.98 -27.66 10.07
C LEU A 304 -12.01 -28.49 10.83
N TYR A 305 -11.60 -29.13 11.92
CA TYR A 305 -12.52 -29.88 12.78
C TYR A 305 -13.23 -28.94 13.74
N VAL A 306 -14.55 -28.86 13.64
CA VAL A 306 -15.37 -28.00 14.50
C VAL A 306 -16.44 -28.79 15.24
N ASN A 307 -16.72 -28.38 16.47
CA ASN A 307 -17.79 -28.90 17.30
C ASN A 307 -18.90 -27.87 17.46
N GLN A 308 -20.10 -28.36 17.73
CA GLN A 308 -21.20 -27.53 18.17
C GLN A 308 -20.80 -26.73 19.43
N GLY A 309 -21.07 -25.43 19.41
CA GLY A 309 -20.72 -24.48 20.46
C GLY A 309 -19.35 -23.81 20.27
N ASP A 310 -18.52 -24.27 19.34
CA ASP A 310 -17.27 -23.59 19.02
C ASP A 310 -17.54 -22.20 18.44
N VAL A 311 -16.67 -21.24 18.77
CA VAL A 311 -16.76 -19.88 18.26
C VAL A 311 -15.82 -19.71 17.07
N LEU A 312 -16.40 -19.57 15.89
CA LEU A 312 -15.70 -19.28 14.65
C LEU A 312 -15.48 -17.77 14.53
N ARG A 313 -14.25 -17.40 14.19
CA ARG A 313 -13.87 -16.02 13.87
C ARG A 313 -13.08 -15.95 12.57
N ILE A 314 -13.42 -14.99 11.72
CA ILE A 314 -12.70 -14.72 10.48
C ILE A 314 -12.33 -13.24 10.49
N LEU A 315 -11.04 -12.94 10.66
CA LEU A 315 -10.52 -11.58 10.49
C LEU A 315 -10.31 -11.37 8.99
N VAL A 316 -11.13 -10.54 8.37
CA VAL A 316 -11.02 -10.24 6.93
C VAL A 316 -10.27 -8.93 6.75
N GLU A 317 -9.27 -8.95 5.87
CA GLU A 317 -8.48 -7.81 5.44
C GLU A 317 -8.96 -7.30 4.09
N ASN A 318 -9.22 -5.99 4.02
CA ASN A 318 -9.31 -5.26 2.76
C ASN A 318 -7.89 -4.94 2.28
N ARG A 319 -7.42 -5.61 1.22
CA ARG A 319 -6.06 -5.44 0.69
C ARG A 319 -5.91 -4.28 -0.29
N GLY A 320 -6.97 -3.51 -0.54
CA GLY A 320 -7.04 -2.46 -1.54
C GLY A 320 -8.16 -2.71 -2.54
N ARG A 321 -8.93 -1.67 -2.86
CA ARG A 321 -10.00 -1.74 -3.88
C ARG A 321 -9.40 -1.67 -5.29
N ASN A 322 -10.02 -2.39 -6.21
CA ASN A 322 -9.65 -2.37 -7.62
C ASN A 322 -9.79 -0.95 -8.20
N LYS A 323 -8.76 -0.49 -8.93
CA LYS A 323 -8.79 0.82 -9.60
C LYS A 323 -9.53 0.81 -10.95
N ASN A 324 -9.78 -0.36 -11.54
CA ASN A 324 -10.34 -0.48 -12.87
C ASN A 324 -11.86 -0.24 -12.87
N TYR A 325 -12.30 0.67 -13.75
CA TYR A 325 -13.70 1.10 -13.92
C TYR A 325 -14.64 0.00 -14.45
N GLN A 326 -14.11 -1.15 -14.89
CA GLN A 326 -14.92 -2.31 -15.25
C GLN A 326 -15.31 -3.16 -14.03
N VAL A 327 -14.67 -2.94 -12.88
CA VAL A 327 -14.87 -3.71 -11.63
C VAL A 327 -15.19 -2.75 -10.46
N VAL A 328 -15.83 -1.61 -10.73
CA VAL A 328 -16.07 -0.50 -9.75
C VAL A 328 -16.69 -0.99 -8.44
N TYR A 329 -17.52 -2.02 -8.51
CA TYR A 329 -18.15 -2.63 -7.34
C TYR A 329 -17.24 -3.69 -6.71
N ASP A 330 -16.13 -3.24 -6.11
CA ASP A 330 -15.20 -4.08 -5.33
C ASP A 330 -15.47 -4.00 -3.83
N SER A 331 -16.71 -4.33 -3.44
CA SER A 331 -17.09 -4.44 -2.04
C SER A 331 -16.22 -5.47 -1.31
N LYS A 332 -15.96 -5.26 -0.02
CA LYS A 332 -15.02 -6.07 0.77
C LYS A 332 -15.73 -6.86 1.87
N GLY A 333 -15.09 -7.89 2.42
CA GLY A 333 -15.64 -8.70 3.49
C GLY A 333 -16.08 -10.10 3.06
N LEU A 334 -17.14 -10.59 3.70
CA LEU A 334 -17.78 -11.88 3.43
C LEU A 334 -19.13 -11.68 2.74
N ASN A 335 -19.62 -12.71 2.04
CA ASN A 335 -20.86 -12.70 1.26
C ASN A 335 -20.97 -11.48 0.32
N VAL A 336 -19.87 -11.12 -0.33
CA VAL A 336 -19.86 -9.98 -1.23
C VAL A 336 -20.71 -10.28 -2.47
N ASN A 337 -21.55 -9.30 -2.83
CA ASN A 337 -22.27 -9.25 -4.09
C ASN A 337 -21.53 -8.34 -5.07
N GLY A 338 -21.55 -8.68 -6.36
CA GLY A 338 -20.92 -7.87 -7.40
C GLY A 338 -20.99 -8.52 -8.78
N THR A 339 -20.59 -7.76 -9.79
CA THR A 339 -20.55 -8.24 -11.19
C THR A 339 -19.66 -9.49 -11.29
N GLY A 340 -20.19 -10.54 -11.92
CA GLY A 340 -19.49 -11.82 -12.07
C GLY A 340 -19.46 -12.72 -10.82
N LEU A 341 -20.08 -12.30 -9.72
CA LEU A 341 -20.19 -13.11 -8.51
C LEU A 341 -21.58 -13.77 -8.39
N ASN A 342 -21.61 -14.99 -7.84
CA ASN A 342 -22.87 -15.62 -7.47
C ASN A 342 -23.43 -14.94 -6.20
N SER A 343 -24.46 -14.11 -6.36
CA SER A 343 -25.10 -13.36 -5.27
C SER A 343 -25.87 -14.24 -4.27
N SER A 344 -26.11 -15.51 -4.60
CA SER A 344 -26.71 -16.48 -3.68
C SER A 344 -25.66 -17.27 -2.89
N ALA A 345 -24.36 -17.01 -3.12
CA ALA A 345 -23.30 -17.69 -2.42
C ALA A 345 -23.23 -17.25 -0.95
N ARG A 346 -23.00 -18.21 -0.05
CA ARG A 346 -23.05 -18.01 1.40
C ARG A 346 -21.85 -18.64 2.07
N VAL A 347 -21.43 -18.07 3.20
CA VAL A 347 -20.51 -18.77 4.10
C VAL A 347 -21.19 -20.04 4.63
N THR A 348 -20.56 -21.19 4.44
CA THR A 348 -21.11 -22.49 4.83
C THR A 348 -20.14 -23.33 5.63
N LEU A 349 -20.69 -24.25 6.43
CA LEU A 349 -19.99 -25.38 7.03
C LEU A 349 -20.57 -26.67 6.43
N ASP A 350 -19.73 -27.47 5.78
CA ASP A 350 -20.12 -28.69 5.06
C ASP A 350 -21.34 -28.47 4.12
N GLY A 351 -21.39 -27.32 3.45
CA GLY A 351 -22.48 -26.92 2.55
C GLY A 351 -23.71 -26.31 3.24
N THR A 352 -23.80 -26.35 4.57
CA THR A 352 -24.89 -25.73 5.33
C THR A 352 -24.58 -24.26 5.65
N PRO A 353 -25.45 -23.29 5.31
CA PRO A 353 -25.21 -21.88 5.60
C PRO A 353 -25.04 -21.59 7.10
N LEU A 354 -23.98 -20.86 7.43
CA LEU A 354 -23.74 -20.36 8.78
C LEU A 354 -24.52 -19.06 9.00
N GLN A 355 -25.13 -18.93 10.18
CA GLN A 355 -26.00 -17.81 10.54
C GLN A 355 -25.53 -17.09 11.81
N ASN A 356 -26.24 -16.02 12.19
CA ASN A 356 -26.07 -15.28 13.45
C ASN A 356 -24.67 -14.70 13.62
N TRP A 357 -24.32 -13.81 12.70
CA TRP A 357 -23.02 -13.16 12.65
C TRP A 357 -23.00 -11.88 13.47
N VAL A 358 -21.85 -11.63 14.10
CA VAL A 358 -21.45 -10.33 14.64
C VAL A 358 -20.18 -9.91 13.91
N GLN A 359 -20.22 -8.78 13.23
CA GLN A 359 -19.06 -8.21 12.53
C GLN A 359 -18.70 -6.85 13.12
N CYS A 360 -17.43 -6.66 13.46
CA CYS A 360 -16.93 -5.42 14.01
C CYS A 360 -15.70 -4.95 13.23
N GLY A 361 -15.66 -3.67 12.89
CA GLY A 361 -14.43 -3.02 12.42
C GLY A 361 -13.35 -3.03 13.51
N VAL A 362 -12.09 -3.12 13.10
CA VAL A 362 -10.95 -2.94 14.02
C VAL A 362 -10.53 -1.48 13.96
N ASN A 363 -10.62 -0.75 15.06
CA ASN A 363 -10.26 0.66 15.14
C ASN A 363 -8.74 0.84 15.04
N LEU A 364 -8.33 1.43 13.91
CA LEU A 364 -6.92 1.64 13.55
C LEU A 364 -6.54 3.13 13.65
N THR A 365 -7.31 3.93 14.39
CA THR A 365 -6.94 5.30 14.74
C THR A 365 -5.64 5.31 15.55
N LYS A 366 -4.93 6.43 15.48
CA LYS A 366 -3.68 6.63 16.21
C LYS A 366 -3.89 6.39 17.71
N GLU A 367 -4.98 6.90 18.27
CA GLU A 367 -5.34 6.77 19.67
C GLU A 367 -5.61 5.31 20.06
N ALA A 368 -6.37 4.58 19.24
CA ALA A 368 -6.66 3.17 19.50
C ALA A 368 -5.40 2.30 19.45
N ILE A 369 -4.54 2.51 18.44
CA ILE A 369 -3.26 1.80 18.30
C ILE A 369 -2.32 2.11 19.47
N ASP A 370 -2.16 3.38 19.83
CA ASP A 370 -1.29 3.79 20.94
C ASP A 370 -1.77 3.17 22.27
N SER A 371 -3.09 3.06 22.48
CA SER A 371 -3.69 2.45 23.68
C SER A 371 -3.28 0.98 23.90
N LEU A 372 -2.97 0.23 22.84
CA LEU A 372 -2.49 -1.15 22.94
C LEU A 372 -1.14 -1.22 23.66
N SER A 373 -0.27 -0.23 23.41
CA SER A 373 1.07 -0.17 23.99
C SER A 373 1.07 0.35 25.43
N THR A 374 0.28 1.38 25.73
CA THR A 374 0.21 2.02 27.06
C THR A 374 -0.20 1.00 28.13
N ASN A 375 -1.27 0.24 27.84
CA ASN A 375 -1.76 -0.82 28.72
C ASN A 375 -0.74 -1.92 29.00
N PHE A 376 0.15 -2.20 28.04
CA PHE A 376 1.19 -3.21 28.19
C PHE A 376 2.35 -2.71 29.08
N PHE A 377 2.87 -1.52 28.79
CA PHE A 377 4.02 -1.00 29.52
C PHE A 377 3.69 -0.60 30.97
N GLU A 378 2.46 -0.15 31.25
CA GLU A 378 2.01 0.10 32.62
C GLU A 378 1.90 -1.19 33.45
N LYS A 379 1.31 -2.24 32.89
CA LYS A 379 1.23 -3.55 33.56
C LYS A 379 2.61 -4.18 33.80
N SER A 380 3.53 -4.03 32.84
CA SER A 380 4.91 -4.53 32.95
C SER A 380 5.71 -3.84 34.06
N LYS A 381 5.51 -2.53 34.27
CA LYS A 381 6.14 -1.79 35.37
C LYS A 381 5.64 -2.24 36.75
N ASN A 382 4.38 -2.68 36.84
CA ASN A 382 3.77 -3.13 38.09
C ASN A 382 4.01 -4.61 38.42
N SER A 383 4.47 -5.41 37.46
CA SER A 383 4.92 -6.78 37.71
C SER A 383 6.40 -6.78 38.10
N SER A 384 6.70 -6.75 39.40
CA SER A 384 8.04 -7.04 39.91
C SER A 384 8.52 -8.41 39.42
N PRO A 385 9.77 -8.57 38.95
CA PRO A 385 10.27 -9.87 38.53
C PRO A 385 10.41 -10.76 39.77
N LYS A 386 9.57 -11.79 39.90
CA LYS A 386 9.84 -12.88 40.85
C LYS A 386 11.12 -13.58 40.37
N SER A 387 12.12 -13.63 41.25
CA SER A 387 13.42 -14.26 41.04
C SER A 387 13.28 -15.78 40.88
N GLY A 388 12.96 -16.23 39.65
CA GLY A 388 13.00 -17.65 39.29
C GLY A 388 14.44 -18.09 39.00
N LYS A 389 14.90 -19.14 39.70
CA LYS A 389 16.22 -19.77 39.50
C LYS A 389 16.45 -20.13 38.03
N ARG A 390 17.54 -19.64 37.43
CA ARG A 390 17.99 -20.01 36.07
C ARG A 390 18.47 -21.47 36.07
N ASN A 391 17.71 -22.36 35.41
CA ASN A 391 18.20 -23.69 35.04
C ASN A 391 19.18 -23.56 33.86
N LYS A 392 20.41 -24.07 34.06
CA LYS A 392 21.56 -23.97 33.14
C LYS A 392 21.62 -25.06 32.06
N ASN A 393 20.50 -25.72 31.75
CA ASN A 393 20.43 -26.68 30.65
C ASN A 393 19.38 -26.22 29.64
N GLN A 394 19.78 -25.40 28.68
CA GLN A 394 19.00 -25.17 27.47
C GLN A 394 19.87 -25.52 26.26
N SER A 395 19.41 -26.51 25.52
CA SER A 395 19.75 -26.85 24.14
C SER A 395 19.71 -25.60 23.24
N PRO A 396 20.29 -25.63 22.03
CA PRO A 396 20.34 -24.46 21.15
C PRO A 396 18.92 -23.93 20.98
N LYS A 397 18.66 -22.69 21.44
CA LYS A 397 17.34 -22.08 21.32
C LYS A 397 17.00 -22.04 19.84
N ALA A 398 15.93 -22.74 19.45
CA ALA A 398 15.30 -22.55 18.16
C ALA A 398 15.12 -21.04 17.92
N LYS A 399 15.38 -20.57 16.70
CA LYS A 399 15.11 -19.17 16.34
C LYS A 399 13.69 -18.82 16.79
N ALA A 400 13.54 -17.71 17.52
CA ALA A 400 12.26 -17.32 18.08
C ALA A 400 11.30 -16.96 16.94
N ALA A 401 10.40 -17.87 16.60
CA ALA A 401 9.34 -17.66 15.63
C ALA A 401 8.26 -16.74 16.21
N SER A 402 7.75 -15.83 15.37
CA SER A 402 6.54 -15.06 15.68
C SER A 402 5.31 -15.83 15.23
N LEU A 403 4.25 -15.78 16.05
CA LEU A 403 2.90 -16.21 15.70
C LEU A 403 2.03 -14.99 15.34
N PRO A 404 0.87 -15.19 14.69
CA PRO A 404 -0.11 -14.12 14.53
C PRO A 404 -0.41 -13.42 15.86
N GLY A 405 -0.24 -12.11 15.90
CA GLY A 405 -0.31 -11.34 17.14
C GLY A 405 0.04 -9.87 16.94
N VAL A 406 -0.14 -9.09 18.01
CA VAL A 406 0.31 -7.70 18.05
C VAL A 406 1.64 -7.65 18.77
N TYR A 407 2.67 -7.09 18.15
CA TYR A 407 4.00 -6.98 18.72
C TYR A 407 4.36 -5.53 18.98
N VAL A 408 4.95 -5.26 20.15
CA VAL A 408 5.33 -3.91 20.56
C VAL A 408 6.81 -3.85 20.90
N GLY A 409 7.48 -2.80 20.44
CA GLY A 409 8.88 -2.49 20.72
C GLY A 409 9.10 -1.00 20.94
N LYS A 410 10.28 -0.65 21.47
CA LYS A 410 10.71 0.74 21.64
C LYS A 410 12.15 0.91 21.22
N PHE A 411 12.45 2.04 20.59
CA PHE A 411 13.81 2.43 20.25
C PHE A 411 14.03 3.93 20.42
N ILE A 412 15.30 4.33 20.49
CA ILE A 412 15.73 5.71 20.62
C ILE A 412 16.33 6.15 19.30
N ALA A 413 15.86 7.28 18.77
CA ALA A 413 16.49 7.96 17.65
C ALA A 413 17.30 9.14 18.21
N ASN A 414 18.62 8.97 18.33
CA ASN A 414 19.49 10.02 18.89
C ASN A 414 19.53 11.24 17.96
N GLU A 415 19.67 11.00 16.67
CA GLU A 415 19.48 11.98 15.60
C GLU A 415 18.30 11.53 14.74
N ILE A 416 17.30 12.37 14.59
CA ILE A 416 16.08 12.03 13.86
C ILE A 416 16.30 12.23 12.36
N GLN A 417 16.50 11.12 11.67
CA GLN A 417 16.66 11.00 10.22
C GLN A 417 15.68 9.96 9.67
N ASP A 418 15.49 9.94 8.34
CA ASP A 418 14.72 8.90 7.68
C ASP A 418 15.32 7.50 7.95
N THR A 419 14.51 6.45 7.87
CA THR A 419 14.99 5.07 8.03
C THR A 419 14.06 4.11 7.29
N PHE A 420 14.37 2.82 7.33
CA PHE A 420 13.56 1.76 6.76
C PHE A 420 13.37 0.65 7.77
N PHE A 421 12.12 0.21 7.94
CA PHE A 421 11.82 -1.03 8.66
C PHE A 421 12.05 -2.20 7.71
N ASP A 422 13.04 -3.04 8.01
CA ASP A 422 13.28 -4.30 7.30
C ASP A 422 12.37 -5.40 7.85
N SER A 423 11.46 -5.86 7.00
CA SER A 423 10.48 -6.88 7.34
C SER A 423 11.01 -8.31 7.18
N THR A 424 12.25 -8.50 6.71
CA THR A 424 12.84 -9.83 6.45
C THR A 424 12.75 -10.74 7.66
N GLY A 425 12.01 -11.84 7.55
CA GLY A 425 11.79 -12.81 8.64
C GLY A 425 10.46 -12.63 9.38
N TRP A 426 9.70 -11.57 9.13
CA TRP A 426 8.28 -11.47 9.48
C TRP A 426 7.40 -12.18 8.44
N GLY A 427 6.10 -12.32 8.70
CA GLY A 427 5.17 -13.03 7.81
C GLY A 427 4.45 -12.09 6.86
N LYS A 428 3.38 -11.48 7.36
CA LYS A 428 2.57 -10.48 6.67
C LYS A 428 1.86 -9.63 7.70
N GLY A 429 1.80 -8.33 7.52
CA GLY A 429 1.15 -7.48 8.50
C GLY A 429 1.16 -5.99 8.20
N GLN A 430 0.89 -5.22 9.25
CA GLN A 430 0.85 -3.77 9.23
C GLN A 430 1.89 -3.18 10.21
N LEU A 431 2.63 -2.16 9.77
CA LEU A 431 3.56 -1.42 10.62
C LEU A 431 2.95 -0.11 11.12
N PHE A 432 3.13 0.15 12.41
CA PHE A 432 2.85 1.43 13.04
C PHE A 432 4.06 1.95 13.81
N ILE A 433 4.32 3.25 13.71
CA ILE A 433 5.35 3.94 14.50
C ILE A 433 4.72 5.18 15.10
N ASN A 434 4.77 5.30 16.42
CA ASN A 434 4.11 6.37 17.18
C ASN A 434 2.64 6.54 16.76
N GLY A 435 1.96 5.41 16.52
CA GLY A 435 0.57 5.33 16.08
C GLY A 435 0.29 5.76 14.64
N TYR A 436 1.29 6.25 13.88
CA TYR A 436 1.16 6.44 12.43
C TYR A 436 1.18 5.10 11.71
N ASN A 437 0.26 4.90 10.77
CA ASN A 437 0.18 3.68 9.98
C ASN A 437 1.06 3.78 8.73
N LEU A 438 2.16 3.03 8.71
CA LEU A 438 3.17 3.08 7.65
C LEU A 438 2.78 2.26 6.42
N GLY A 439 1.85 1.32 6.55
CA GLY A 439 1.42 0.45 5.47
C GLY A 439 1.69 -1.03 5.72
N HIS A 440 1.49 -1.82 4.68
CA HIS A 440 1.57 -3.27 4.68
C HIS A 440 3.01 -3.73 4.46
N TYR A 441 3.41 -4.79 5.16
CA TYR A 441 4.60 -5.56 4.83
C TYR A 441 4.20 -7.00 4.46
N TRP A 442 4.88 -7.56 3.46
CA TRP A 442 4.69 -8.96 3.07
C TRP A 442 5.96 -9.55 2.43
N PRO A 443 7.02 -9.75 3.23
CA PRO A 443 8.31 -10.24 2.74
C PRO A 443 8.24 -11.62 2.09
N LEU A 444 7.25 -12.45 2.45
CA LEU A 444 7.03 -13.75 1.84
C LEU A 444 6.53 -13.67 0.38
N ALA A 445 5.82 -12.60 0.02
CA ALA A 445 5.41 -12.34 -1.35
C ALA A 445 6.49 -11.55 -2.10
N GLY A 446 7.11 -10.57 -1.43
CA GLY A 446 8.00 -9.61 -2.08
C GLY A 446 7.26 -8.80 -3.17
N PRO A 447 7.97 -7.99 -3.97
CA PRO A 447 9.40 -7.75 -3.88
C PRO A 447 9.80 -6.69 -2.84
N GLN A 448 8.85 -5.93 -2.31
CA GLN A 448 9.16 -4.93 -1.28
C GLN A 448 9.50 -5.61 0.06
N MET A 449 10.74 -5.42 0.55
CA MET A 449 11.18 -5.98 1.84
C MET A 449 11.24 -4.96 2.96
N THR A 450 11.39 -3.68 2.60
CA THR A 450 11.47 -2.57 3.55
C THR A 450 10.29 -1.62 3.44
N LEU A 451 9.82 -1.09 4.56
CA LEU A 451 8.88 0.03 4.60
C LEU A 451 9.63 1.31 4.94
N TYR A 452 9.41 2.36 4.14
CA TYR A 452 9.97 3.67 4.37
C TYR A 452 9.37 4.30 5.63
N VAL A 453 10.23 4.84 6.49
CA VAL A 453 9.86 5.53 7.73
C VAL A 453 10.39 6.95 7.65
N PRO A 454 9.55 7.92 7.30
CA PRO A 454 9.97 9.31 7.17
C PRO A 454 10.22 9.92 8.56
N LYS A 455 11.25 10.76 8.66
CA LYS A 455 11.64 11.49 9.89
C LYS A 455 10.47 12.19 10.61
N PRO A 456 9.42 12.74 9.94
CA PRO A 456 8.32 13.40 10.64
C PRO A 456 7.44 12.44 11.46
N PHE A 457 7.51 11.13 11.22
CA PHE A 457 6.83 10.13 12.04
C PHE A 457 7.66 9.69 13.25
N LEU A 458 8.91 10.15 13.34
CA LEU A 458 9.84 9.80 14.40
C LEU A 458 9.92 10.88 15.46
N GLN A 459 10.28 10.45 16.66
CA GLN A 459 10.59 11.25 17.83
C GLN A 459 11.88 10.72 18.44
N GLN A 460 12.38 11.36 19.50
CA GLN A 460 13.57 10.83 20.18
C GLN A 460 13.31 9.44 20.80
N LYS A 461 12.09 9.19 21.30
CA LYS A 461 11.66 7.90 21.84
C LYS A 461 10.48 7.40 21.03
N ASN A 462 10.66 6.27 20.36
CA ASN A 462 9.67 5.74 19.43
C ASN A 462 9.03 4.48 19.99
N THR A 463 7.73 4.33 19.75
CA THR A 463 7.00 3.07 19.94
C THR A 463 6.72 2.46 18.58
N VAL A 464 7.08 1.19 18.41
CA VAL A 464 6.81 0.40 17.20
C VAL A 464 5.74 -0.61 17.53
N ILE A 465 4.71 -0.70 16.70
CA ILE A 465 3.66 -1.71 16.80
C ILE A 465 3.56 -2.42 15.46
N LEU A 466 3.60 -3.75 15.50
CA LEU A 466 3.31 -4.61 14.35
C LEU A 466 2.00 -5.36 14.61
N ILE A 467 1.08 -5.32 13.66
CA ILE A 467 -0.01 -6.28 13.59
C ILE A 467 0.46 -7.39 12.65
N GLU A 468 0.95 -8.50 13.21
CA GLU A 468 1.43 -9.67 12.46
C GLU A 468 0.28 -10.65 12.26
N LEU A 469 -0.03 -10.97 11.01
CA LEU A 469 -1.24 -11.69 10.62
C LEU A 469 -0.99 -13.18 10.36
N VAL A 470 0.24 -13.57 10.01
CA VAL A 470 0.57 -14.95 9.59
C VAL A 470 1.60 -15.59 10.53
N GLY A 471 2.50 -14.79 11.09
CA GLY A 471 3.65 -15.27 11.84
C GLY A 471 4.89 -15.43 10.96
N GLY A 472 6.06 -15.50 11.59
CA GLY A 472 7.36 -15.50 10.92
C GLY A 472 8.46 -16.16 11.75
N GLN A 473 9.70 -15.94 11.36
CA GLN A 473 10.89 -16.56 11.94
C GLN A 473 11.67 -15.65 12.90
N GLN A 474 11.14 -14.47 13.23
CA GLN A 474 11.78 -13.54 14.16
C GLN A 474 10.82 -12.77 15.06
N THR A 475 11.38 -12.22 16.13
CA THR A 475 10.73 -11.29 17.08
C THR A 475 11.56 -10.01 17.23
N ILE A 476 12.33 -9.66 16.20
CA ILE A 476 13.18 -8.48 16.14
C ILE A 476 12.74 -7.65 14.94
N ALA A 477 12.58 -6.35 15.16
CA ALA A 477 12.39 -5.37 14.09
C ALA A 477 13.76 -4.71 13.80
N ASN A 478 14.17 -4.65 12.54
CA ASN A 478 15.42 -4.00 12.16
C ASN A 478 15.12 -2.65 11.48
N PHE A 479 15.80 -1.59 11.90
CA PHE A 479 15.72 -0.28 11.28
C PHE A 479 17.05 0.06 10.62
N ILE A 480 17.05 0.12 9.28
CA ILE A 480 18.24 0.26 8.45
C ILE A 480 18.20 1.56 7.63
N ASP A 481 19.32 1.91 7.03
CA ASP A 481 19.54 3.17 6.29
C ASP A 481 19.32 3.07 4.77
N HIS A 482 18.93 1.89 4.27
CA HIS A 482 18.71 1.64 2.85
C HIS A 482 17.47 0.79 2.59
N LYS A 483 16.95 0.93 1.37
CA LYS A 483 15.83 0.16 0.87
C LYS A 483 16.28 -1.22 0.40
N ILE A 484 15.43 -2.23 0.58
CA ILE A 484 15.65 -3.59 0.07
C ILE A 484 14.46 -4.00 -0.81
N TRP A 485 14.79 -4.42 -2.03
CA TRP A 485 13.88 -5.09 -2.96
C TRP A 485 14.42 -6.48 -3.28
N LEU A 486 13.58 -7.50 -3.15
CA LEU A 486 13.92 -8.88 -3.48
C LEU A 486 12.82 -9.49 -4.33
N TYR A 487 13.04 -9.52 -5.64
CA TYR A 487 12.11 -10.17 -6.55
C TYR A 487 12.12 -11.69 -6.34
N PRO A 488 10.98 -12.31 -6.01
CA PRO A 488 10.87 -13.75 -5.92
C PRO A 488 11.26 -14.38 -7.26
N LYS A 489 12.01 -15.49 -7.20
CA LYS A 489 12.25 -16.31 -8.38
C LYS A 489 10.90 -16.84 -8.88
N GLN A 490 10.69 -16.84 -10.20
CA GLN A 490 9.59 -17.60 -10.78
C GLN A 490 9.66 -19.03 -10.25
N ALA A 491 8.57 -19.51 -9.64
CA ALA A 491 8.43 -20.92 -9.33
C ALA A 491 8.52 -21.66 -10.67
N THR A 492 9.60 -22.41 -10.87
CA THR A 492 9.67 -23.38 -11.95
C THR A 492 8.70 -24.49 -11.55
N ILE A 493 7.53 -24.53 -12.20
CA ILE A 493 6.51 -25.55 -11.99
C ILE A 493 7.04 -26.89 -12.48
#